data_AF-A0A9X9QFM8-F1
#
_entry.id   AF-A0A9X9QFM8-F1
#
_cell.length_a   1.000
_cell.length_b   1.000
_cell.length_c   1.000
_cell.angle_alpha   90.00
_cell.angle_beta   90.00
_cell.angle_gamma   90.00
#
_symmetry.space_group_name_H-M   'P 1'
#
loop_
_entity.id
_entity.type
_entity.pdbx_description
1 polymer ?
#
loop_
_entity_poly.entity_id
_entity_poly.type
_entity_poly.pdbx_seq_one_letter_code
_entity_poly.pdbx_strand_id
1 'polypeptide(L)'
;MQCDICFRTGGPKLPFLCPTDARNRLYDLRFRHANALVEGNAAEQDVSAALEERTNSSQSTVSMARVEVTEIQAKMSQAAYRTQHIITKAEELRDNIEKAKQDLARRKNVLSRRKTILASVLNGIEDQRNKQINDIEKAIRVVKFKWNQNHTTSASARAFLCGEAARLYGLKCVKNKNGKDEYKIGSIPIIELRRLNTQISTSLSHIVHLLMLSAHYLGIRLPAEITLPHRDYPLPTILPLQYSYKSSNLPHQSNSHSTFSPGVSLQLDQSDQSRPRPLFINKPLPIIACEDPTEHALFLEGVSLLAYNISWLCESQGMVIGEDSNMMEIFDIGRNMFALLIGVHPRPYFGARATLAPCTPARGRRNIEPETTSRISSYPTMLGKYSHSTAHSFLGNAEGTGMILRWKLPSPTKLCDNLRSELMSEIANAEWEVLNADAWTIDDDEPMGHDGVMIRAKEESERGPSLGMQSFLSIKTVMDAAETFRAERESRIVTSGWTKLKPR
;
A
#
# COMPACT_ATOMS: atom_id res chain seq x y z
N MET A 1 -38.59 49.95 -10.24
CA MET A 1 -38.87 48.82 -11.15
C MET A 1 -37.76 47.79 -10.98
N GLN A 2 -38.12 46.55 -10.65
CA GLN A 2 -37.18 45.43 -10.65
C GLN A 2 -36.91 45.05 -12.11
N CYS A 3 -35.66 44.80 -12.49
CA CYS A 3 -35.34 44.41 -13.86
C CYS A 3 -35.70 42.94 -14.06
N ASP A 4 -36.56 42.60 -15.03
CA ASP A 4 -37.00 41.21 -15.25
C ASP A 4 -35.90 40.29 -15.81
N ILE A 5 -34.76 40.86 -16.23
CA ILE A 5 -33.62 40.11 -16.77
C ILE A 5 -32.62 39.75 -15.66
N CYS A 6 -32.29 40.69 -14.79
CA CYS A 6 -31.30 40.48 -13.73
C CYS A 6 -31.92 40.43 -12.31
N PHE A 7 -33.24 40.57 -12.20
CA PHE A 7 -34.06 40.59 -10.99
C PHE A 7 -33.59 41.57 -9.91
N ARG A 8 -32.78 42.58 -10.24
CA ARG A 8 -32.29 43.59 -9.29
C ARG A 8 -33.17 44.83 -9.26
N THR A 9 -33.32 45.39 -8.06
CA THR A 9 -33.85 46.74 -7.84
C THR A 9 -32.72 47.75 -8.08
N GLY A 10 -32.75 48.45 -9.22
CA GLY A 10 -31.68 49.36 -9.63
C GLY A 10 -31.41 50.51 -8.65
N GLY A 11 -30.14 50.77 -8.33
CA GLY A 11 -29.67 51.83 -7.41
C GLY A 11 -28.54 52.69 -8.03
N PRO A 12 -28.29 53.92 -7.55
CA PRO A 12 -27.47 54.92 -8.24
C PRO A 12 -25.96 54.66 -8.26
N LYS A 13 -25.51 53.60 -7.57
CA LYS A 13 -24.09 53.23 -7.44
C LYS A 13 -23.80 51.80 -7.88
N LEU A 14 -24.75 51.16 -8.57
CA LEU A 14 -24.60 49.77 -9.00
C LEU A 14 -24.10 49.72 -10.46
N PRO A 15 -23.14 48.83 -10.78
CA PRO A 15 -22.66 48.66 -12.15
C PRO A 15 -23.76 48.08 -13.05
N PHE A 16 -23.73 48.43 -14.34
CA PHE A 16 -24.66 47.91 -15.35
C PHE A 16 -24.31 46.48 -15.71
N LEU A 17 -25.26 45.55 -15.55
CA LEU A 17 -25.07 44.12 -15.84
C LEU A 17 -25.88 43.65 -17.05
N CYS A 18 -26.90 44.40 -17.47
CA CYS A 18 -27.67 44.13 -18.67
C CYS A 18 -28.13 45.42 -19.38
N PRO A 19 -28.53 45.34 -20.67
CA PRO A 19 -29.04 46.49 -21.41
C PRO A 19 -30.28 47.15 -20.77
N THR A 20 -31.13 46.35 -20.11
CA THR A 20 -32.34 46.84 -19.43
C THR A 20 -32.01 47.68 -18.19
N ASP A 21 -30.94 47.37 -17.46
CA ASP A 21 -30.49 48.18 -16.32
C ASP A 21 -29.96 49.54 -16.77
N ALA A 22 -29.19 49.57 -17.85
CA ALA A 22 -28.71 50.80 -18.46
C ALA A 22 -29.89 51.66 -18.94
N ARG A 23 -30.88 51.03 -19.59
CA ARG A 23 -32.09 51.71 -20.06
C ARG A 23 -32.93 52.28 -18.90
N ASN A 24 -33.16 51.50 -17.85
CA ASN A 24 -33.92 51.93 -16.66
C ASN A 24 -33.25 53.11 -15.93
N ARG A 25 -31.92 53.17 -15.92
CA ARG A 25 -31.17 54.31 -15.37
C ARG A 25 -31.30 55.58 -16.20
N LEU A 26 -31.35 55.45 -17.52
CA LEU A 26 -31.49 56.59 -18.43
C LEU A 26 -32.93 57.13 -18.51
N TYR A 27 -33.94 56.33 -18.19
CA TYR A 27 -35.35 56.75 -18.26
C TYR A 27 -35.68 57.95 -17.37
N ASP A 28 -35.21 57.96 -16.12
CA ASP A 28 -35.46 59.08 -15.18
C ASP A 28 -34.80 60.39 -15.67
N LEU A 29 -33.58 60.30 -16.21
CA LEU A 29 -32.90 61.45 -16.81
C LEU A 29 -33.60 61.95 -18.07
N ARG A 30 -34.04 61.05 -18.94
CA ARG A 30 -34.81 61.40 -20.15
C ARG A 30 -36.14 62.04 -19.80
N PHE A 31 -36.83 61.54 -18.77
CA PHE A 31 -38.09 62.11 -18.31
C PHE A 31 -37.89 63.53 -17.78
N ARG A 32 -36.88 63.76 -16.94
CA ARG A 32 -36.55 65.12 -16.46
C ARG A 32 -36.18 66.06 -17.59
N HIS A 33 -35.41 65.59 -18.58
CA HIS A 33 -35.06 66.39 -19.74
C HIS A 33 -36.29 66.72 -20.60
N ALA A 34 -37.21 65.77 -20.78
CA ALA A 34 -38.46 66.01 -21.51
C ALA A 34 -39.35 67.04 -20.78
N ASN A 35 -39.48 66.93 -19.46
CA ASN A 35 -40.21 67.93 -18.68
C ASN A 35 -39.57 69.32 -18.78
N ALA A 36 -38.24 69.41 -18.68
CA ALA A 36 -37.53 70.68 -18.84
C ALA A 36 -37.73 71.30 -20.24
N LEU A 37 -37.82 70.49 -21.29
CA LEU A 37 -38.13 70.99 -22.65
C LEU A 37 -39.59 71.44 -22.78
N VAL A 38 -40.53 70.76 -22.13
CA VAL A 38 -41.95 71.16 -22.12
C VAL A 38 -42.14 72.46 -21.34
N GLU A 39 -41.50 72.57 -20.17
CA GLU A 39 -41.47 73.81 -19.37
C GLU A 39 -40.77 74.95 -20.13
N GLY A 40 -39.68 74.65 -20.84
CA GLY A 40 -38.99 75.61 -21.71
C GLY A 40 -39.88 76.11 -22.86
N ASN A 41 -40.55 75.20 -23.58
CA ASN A 41 -41.49 75.56 -24.64
C ASN A 41 -42.69 76.36 -24.09
N ALA A 42 -43.21 76.02 -22.91
CA ALA A 42 -44.28 76.79 -22.28
C ALA A 42 -43.81 78.21 -21.93
N ALA A 43 -42.62 78.36 -21.37
CA ALA A 43 -42.03 79.66 -21.09
C ALA A 43 -41.74 80.47 -22.36
N GLU A 44 -41.28 79.83 -23.44
CA GLU A 44 -41.10 80.49 -24.75
C GLU A 44 -42.44 80.92 -25.36
N GLN A 45 -43.50 80.14 -25.17
CA GLN A 45 -44.86 80.47 -25.61
C GLN A 45 -45.45 81.65 -24.79
N ASP A 46 -45.21 81.68 -23.49
CA ASP A 46 -45.59 82.80 -22.62
C ASP A 46 -44.82 84.09 -22.98
N VAL A 47 -43.52 83.98 -23.28
CA VAL A 47 -42.70 85.12 -23.70
C VAL A 47 -43.10 85.62 -25.08
N SER A 48 -43.39 84.73 -26.02
CA SER A 48 -43.88 85.13 -27.36
C SER A 48 -45.28 85.74 -27.30
N ALA A 49 -46.20 85.20 -26.50
CA ALA A 49 -47.50 85.82 -26.24
C ALA A 49 -47.36 87.20 -25.58
N ALA A 50 -46.46 87.36 -24.61
CA ALA A 50 -46.18 88.65 -23.98
C ALA A 50 -45.51 89.65 -24.93
N LEU A 51 -44.72 89.19 -25.91
CA LEU A 51 -44.13 90.04 -26.95
C LEU A 51 -45.18 90.45 -28.01
N GLU A 52 -46.15 89.60 -28.32
CA GLU A 52 -47.32 89.90 -29.18
C GLU A 52 -48.36 90.81 -28.48
N GLU A 53 -48.52 90.72 -27.16
CA GLU A 53 -49.30 91.69 -26.38
C GLU A 53 -48.59 93.06 -26.28
N ARG A 54 -47.25 93.08 -26.27
CA ARG A 54 -46.45 94.30 -26.18
C ARG A 54 -46.37 95.10 -27.48
N THR A 55 -46.72 94.51 -28.63
CA THR A 55 -46.84 95.22 -29.92
C THR A 55 -48.21 95.88 -30.13
N ASN A 56 -49.22 95.58 -29.29
CA ASN A 56 -50.59 96.10 -29.42
C ASN A 56 -51.03 97.09 -28.32
N SER A 57 -50.14 97.49 -27.40
CA SER A 57 -50.48 98.47 -26.36
C SER A 57 -49.49 99.64 -26.37
N SER A 58 -49.68 100.55 -27.32
CA SER A 58 -49.15 101.90 -27.29
C SER A 58 -50.26 102.87 -26.86
N GLN A 59 -49.86 103.89 -26.08
CA GLN A 59 -50.63 105.01 -25.54
C GLN A 59 -51.26 104.80 -24.15
N SER A 60 -50.70 105.47 -23.13
CA SER A 60 -51.31 106.74 -22.69
C SER A 60 -50.40 107.48 -21.71
N THR A 61 -50.06 108.70 -22.09
CA THR A 61 -49.45 109.76 -21.29
C THR A 61 -50.47 110.33 -20.30
N VAL A 62 -50.06 110.66 -19.07
CA VAL A 62 -50.43 111.87 -18.27
C VAL A 62 -50.25 111.60 -16.76
N SER A 63 -49.71 112.61 -16.06
CA SER A 63 -49.62 112.79 -14.58
C SER A 63 -48.34 112.30 -13.87
N MET A 64 -47.17 112.84 -14.23
CA MET A 64 -45.86 112.44 -13.68
C MET A 64 -45.65 112.74 -12.17
N ALA A 65 -46.28 113.75 -11.58
CA ALA A 65 -45.90 114.18 -10.22
C ALA A 65 -46.56 113.40 -9.06
N ARG A 66 -47.76 112.84 -9.25
CA ARG A 66 -48.41 111.98 -8.24
C ARG A 66 -48.05 110.50 -8.42
N VAL A 67 -47.80 110.10 -9.67
CA VAL A 67 -47.33 108.74 -10.02
C VAL A 67 -45.91 108.52 -9.53
N GLU A 68 -44.99 109.48 -9.65
CA GLU A 68 -43.63 109.36 -9.08
C GLU A 68 -43.63 109.12 -7.57
N VAL A 69 -44.44 109.84 -6.80
CA VAL A 69 -44.50 109.64 -5.33
C VAL A 69 -45.05 108.26 -4.99
N THR A 70 -46.13 107.83 -5.65
CA THR A 70 -46.69 106.47 -5.46
C THR A 70 -45.77 105.36 -5.97
N GLU A 71 -45.01 105.61 -7.03
CA GLU A 71 -44.05 104.67 -7.62
C GLU A 71 -42.80 104.57 -6.76
N ILE A 72 -42.31 105.69 -6.20
CA ILE A 72 -41.23 105.72 -5.22
C ILE A 72 -41.69 104.98 -3.94
N GLN A 73 -42.91 105.20 -3.48
CA GLN A 73 -43.46 104.52 -2.30
C GLN A 73 -43.73 103.02 -2.56
N ALA A 74 -44.12 102.65 -3.78
CA ALA A 74 -44.21 101.26 -4.24
C ALA A 74 -42.84 100.60 -4.35
N LYS A 75 -41.82 101.30 -4.87
CA LYS A 75 -40.42 100.83 -4.90
C LYS A 75 -39.84 100.69 -3.50
N MET A 76 -40.13 101.61 -2.59
CA MET A 76 -39.71 101.54 -1.18
C MET A 76 -40.38 100.37 -0.46
N SER A 77 -41.68 100.16 -0.62
CA SER A 77 -42.38 99.00 -0.04
C SER A 77 -41.93 97.67 -0.64
N GLN A 78 -41.66 97.63 -1.95
CA GLN A 78 -41.08 96.46 -2.62
C GLN A 78 -39.65 96.19 -2.12
N ALA A 79 -38.83 97.22 -1.91
CA ALA A 79 -37.49 97.08 -1.33
C ALA A 79 -37.56 96.61 0.12
N ALA A 80 -38.45 97.17 0.93
CA ALA A 80 -38.68 96.73 2.32
C ALA A 80 -39.15 95.28 2.38
N TYR A 81 -40.10 94.88 1.52
CA TYR A 81 -40.57 93.50 1.39
C TYR A 81 -39.45 92.55 0.98
N ARG A 82 -38.62 92.92 -0.02
CA ARG A 82 -37.46 92.12 -0.44
C ARG A 82 -36.46 91.97 0.71
N THR A 83 -36.14 93.03 1.43
CA THR A 83 -35.22 92.97 2.57
C THR A 83 -35.79 92.08 3.68
N GLN A 84 -37.07 92.20 4.02
CA GLN A 84 -37.73 91.34 5.01
C GLN A 84 -37.79 89.88 4.55
N HIS A 85 -37.99 89.63 3.26
CA HIS A 85 -37.95 88.29 2.69
C HIS A 85 -36.54 87.68 2.73
N ILE A 86 -35.49 88.48 2.45
CA ILE A 86 -34.10 88.04 2.56
C ILE A 86 -33.75 87.73 4.02
N ILE A 87 -34.18 88.56 4.97
CA ILE A 87 -33.95 88.35 6.41
C ILE A 87 -34.61 87.04 6.87
N THR A 88 -35.89 86.84 6.54
CA THR A 88 -36.62 85.61 6.91
C THR A 88 -35.99 84.36 6.28
N LYS A 89 -35.54 84.44 5.02
CA LYS A 89 -34.80 83.34 4.36
C LYS A 89 -33.42 83.10 4.98
N ALA A 90 -32.73 84.15 5.42
CA ALA A 90 -31.46 84.03 6.12
C ALA A 90 -31.63 83.39 7.51
N GLU A 91 -32.71 83.71 8.23
CA GLU A 91 -33.08 83.08 9.50
C GLU A 91 -33.44 81.61 9.31
N GLU A 92 -34.28 81.28 8.32
CA GLU A 92 -34.62 79.90 7.96
C GLU A 92 -33.36 79.07 7.61
N LEU A 93 -32.41 79.67 6.89
CA LEU A 93 -31.15 79.02 6.55
C LEU A 93 -30.27 78.79 7.79
N ARG A 94 -30.20 79.75 8.72
CA ARG A 94 -29.47 79.59 9.99
C ARG A 94 -30.05 78.45 10.82
N ASP A 95 -31.37 78.36 10.93
CA ASP A 95 -32.05 77.27 11.64
C ASP A 95 -31.79 75.91 10.99
N ASN A 96 -31.80 75.85 9.65
CA ASN A 96 -31.48 74.63 8.92
C ASN A 96 -30.01 74.20 9.10
N ILE A 97 -29.08 75.16 9.13
CA ILE A 97 -27.67 74.89 9.42
C ILE A 97 -27.51 74.37 10.86
N GLU A 98 -28.21 74.96 11.83
CA GLU A 98 -28.14 74.54 13.22
C GLU A 98 -28.70 73.12 13.41
N LYS A 99 -29.87 72.82 12.82
CA LYS A 99 -30.43 71.46 12.78
C LYS A 99 -29.47 70.46 12.12
N ALA A 100 -28.88 70.82 10.98
CA ALA A 100 -27.92 69.96 10.30
C ALA A 100 -26.64 69.72 11.12
N LYS A 101 -26.15 70.73 11.86
CA LYS A 101 -25.03 70.58 12.80
C LYS A 101 -25.37 69.65 13.94
N GLN A 102 -26.56 69.78 14.53
CA GLN A 102 -27.04 68.90 15.60
C GLN A 102 -27.17 67.45 15.11
N ASP A 103 -27.70 67.24 13.91
CA ASP A 103 -27.80 65.91 13.29
C ASP A 103 -26.42 65.30 13.00
N LEU A 104 -25.47 66.09 12.51
CA LEU A 104 -24.09 65.64 12.31
C LEU A 104 -23.42 65.25 13.62
N ALA A 105 -23.59 66.05 14.68
CA ALA A 105 -23.08 65.74 16.01
C ALA A 105 -23.69 64.43 16.54
N ARG A 106 -25.01 64.26 16.40
CA ARG A 106 -25.72 63.04 16.79
C ARG A 106 -25.21 61.81 16.04
N ARG A 107 -25.07 61.89 14.70
CA ARG A 107 -24.54 60.79 13.88
C ARG A 107 -23.09 60.45 14.23
N LYS A 108 -22.25 61.46 14.48
CA LYS A 108 -20.86 61.28 14.90
C LYS A 108 -20.77 60.54 16.25
N ASN A 109 -21.63 60.88 17.20
CA ASN A 109 -21.72 60.22 18.50
C ASN A 109 -22.20 58.75 18.40
N VAL A 110 -23.15 58.47 17.50
CA VAL A 110 -23.57 57.08 17.24
C VAL A 110 -22.43 56.27 16.61
N LEU A 111 -21.69 56.85 15.66
CA LEU A 111 -20.55 56.17 15.03
C LEU A 111 -19.40 55.94 16.01
N SER A 112 -19.07 56.91 16.87
CA SER A 112 -18.03 56.72 17.89
C SER A 112 -18.42 55.60 18.87
N ARG A 113 -19.67 55.57 19.33
CA ARG A 113 -20.19 54.49 20.19
C ARG A 113 -20.16 53.13 19.48
N ARG A 114 -20.48 53.05 18.19
CA ARG A 114 -20.35 51.80 17.43
C ARG A 114 -18.90 51.34 17.30
N LYS A 115 -17.96 52.27 17.06
CA LYS A 115 -16.53 51.95 16.98
C LYS A 115 -16.00 51.42 18.31
N THR A 116 -16.38 52.00 19.44
CA THR A 116 -15.96 51.50 20.77
C THR A 116 -16.54 50.13 21.07
N ILE A 117 -17.82 49.89 20.72
CA ILE A 117 -18.43 48.56 20.86
C ILE A 117 -17.69 47.53 20.00
N LEU A 118 -17.43 47.82 18.72
CA LEU A 118 -16.69 46.91 17.85
C LEU A 118 -15.26 46.65 18.37
N ALA A 119 -14.55 47.67 18.81
CA ALA A 119 -13.23 47.51 19.41
C ALA A 119 -13.29 46.62 20.67
N SER A 120 -14.31 46.79 21.52
CA SER A 120 -14.50 45.95 22.70
C SER A 120 -14.85 44.50 22.38
N VAL A 121 -15.60 44.25 21.30
CA VAL A 121 -15.96 42.90 20.83
C VAL A 121 -14.78 42.22 20.16
N LEU A 122 -13.98 42.96 19.39
CA LEU A 122 -12.79 42.44 18.72
C LEU A 122 -11.64 42.17 19.71
N ASN A 123 -11.63 42.89 20.84
CA ASN A 123 -10.61 42.73 21.85
C ASN A 123 -10.60 41.29 22.39
N GLY A 124 -9.45 40.62 22.34
CA GLY A 124 -9.26 39.26 22.83
C GLY A 124 -9.73 38.14 21.90
N ILE A 125 -10.33 38.41 20.72
CA ILE A 125 -10.66 37.34 19.75
C ILE A 125 -9.37 36.67 19.23
N GLU A 126 -8.34 37.46 18.94
CA GLU A 126 -7.05 36.94 18.49
C GLU A 126 -6.36 36.10 19.56
N ASP A 127 -6.38 36.57 20.82
CA ASP A 127 -5.84 35.80 21.96
C ASP A 127 -6.60 34.50 22.17
N GLN A 128 -7.94 34.51 22.04
CA GLN A 128 -8.75 33.30 22.12
C GLN A 128 -8.44 32.33 20.98
N ARG A 129 -8.30 32.81 19.74
CA ARG A 129 -7.92 31.99 18.58
C ARG A 129 -6.53 31.39 18.75
N ASN A 130 -5.56 32.19 19.18
CA ASN A 130 -4.20 31.74 19.44
C ASN A 130 -4.16 30.69 20.53
N LYS A 131 -4.94 30.87 21.61
CA LYS A 131 -5.10 29.87 22.66
C LYS A 131 -5.69 28.56 22.11
N GLN A 132 -6.74 28.62 21.31
CA GLN A 132 -7.35 27.45 20.68
C GLN A 132 -6.37 26.70 19.77
N ILE A 133 -5.61 27.41 18.93
CA ILE A 133 -4.58 26.82 18.06
C ILE A 133 -3.53 26.12 18.90
N ASN A 134 -3.00 26.79 19.94
CA ASN A 134 -1.99 26.23 20.84
C ASN A 134 -2.49 24.97 21.56
N ASP A 135 -3.76 24.95 21.98
CA ASP A 135 -4.37 23.80 22.63
C ASP A 135 -4.55 22.63 21.65
N ILE A 136 -4.97 22.90 20.41
CA ILE A 136 -5.05 21.90 19.34
C ILE A 136 -3.66 21.34 19.01
N GLU A 137 -2.64 22.18 18.88
CA GLU A 137 -1.26 21.74 18.62
C GLU A 137 -0.71 20.84 19.74
N LYS A 138 -0.96 21.21 21.01
CA LYS A 138 -0.62 20.37 22.15
C LYS A 138 -1.34 19.02 22.08
N ALA A 139 -2.65 19.02 21.78
CA ALA A 139 -3.42 17.79 21.62
C ALA A 139 -2.86 16.91 20.49
N ILE A 140 -2.52 17.50 19.34
CA ILE A 140 -1.89 16.80 18.21
C ILE A 140 -0.56 16.18 18.64
N ARG A 141 0.30 16.91 19.36
CA ARG A 141 1.58 16.38 19.85
C ARG A 141 1.37 15.18 20.79
N VAL A 142 0.44 15.28 21.72
CA VAL A 142 0.12 14.18 22.66
C VAL A 142 -0.43 12.96 21.93
N VAL A 143 -1.36 13.16 20.98
CA VAL A 143 -1.93 12.06 20.19
C VAL A 143 -0.87 11.40 19.32
N LYS A 144 -0.01 12.17 18.64
CA LYS A 144 1.10 11.64 17.85
C LYS A 144 2.07 10.83 18.71
N PHE A 145 2.42 11.31 19.89
CA PHE A 145 3.27 10.57 20.82
C PHE A 145 2.63 9.24 21.23
N LYS A 146 1.36 9.24 21.64
CA LYS A 146 0.63 8.01 22.00
C LYS A 146 0.48 7.06 20.81
N TRP A 147 0.23 7.58 19.62
CA TRP A 147 0.10 6.80 18.40
C TRP A 147 1.41 6.08 18.05
N ASN A 148 2.55 6.78 18.14
CA ASN A 148 3.88 6.19 17.95
C ASN A 148 4.20 5.14 19.02
N GLN A 149 3.90 5.43 20.29
CA GLN A 149 4.12 4.48 21.40
C GLN A 149 3.26 3.22 21.28
N ASN A 150 2.00 3.36 20.88
CA ASN A 150 1.12 2.22 20.62
C ASN A 150 1.61 1.41 19.43
N HIS A 151 2.12 2.08 18.40
CA HIS A 151 2.69 1.40 17.24
C HIS A 151 3.94 0.58 17.59
N THR A 152 4.89 1.13 18.36
CA THR A 152 6.08 0.38 18.80
C THR A 152 5.69 -0.81 19.67
N THR A 153 4.74 -0.62 20.59
CA THR A 153 4.21 -1.70 21.44
C THR A 153 3.54 -2.80 20.60
N SER A 154 2.74 -2.42 19.60
CA SER A 154 2.10 -3.36 18.67
C SER A 154 3.14 -4.12 17.84
N ALA A 155 4.15 -3.44 17.30
CA ALA A 155 5.23 -4.08 16.54
C ALA A 155 5.99 -5.10 17.41
N SER A 156 6.34 -4.75 18.64
CA SER A 156 7.00 -5.67 19.58
C SER A 156 6.12 -6.86 19.94
N ALA A 157 4.80 -6.67 20.12
CA ALA A 157 3.88 -7.76 20.39
C ALA A 157 3.78 -8.74 19.19
N ARG A 158 3.72 -8.22 17.96
CA ARG A 158 3.72 -9.06 16.75
C ARG A 158 5.00 -9.87 16.61
N ALA A 159 6.15 -9.22 16.80
CA ALA A 159 7.44 -9.89 16.79
C ALA A 159 7.46 -11.00 17.84
N PHE A 160 7.05 -10.71 19.08
CA PHE A 160 6.97 -11.69 20.15
C PHE A 160 6.08 -12.89 19.78
N LEU A 161 4.87 -12.66 19.26
CA LEU A 161 3.96 -13.73 18.83
C LEU A 161 4.54 -14.60 17.72
N CYS A 162 5.23 -14.00 16.75
CA CYS A 162 5.92 -14.77 15.70
C CYS A 162 7.01 -15.67 16.28
N GLY A 163 7.81 -15.16 17.22
CA GLY A 163 8.87 -15.92 17.86
C GLY A 163 8.39 -16.99 18.83
N GLU A 164 7.30 -16.75 19.56
CA GLU A 164 6.65 -17.79 20.38
C GLU A 164 6.01 -18.86 19.50
N ALA A 165 5.32 -18.47 18.42
CA ALA A 165 4.74 -19.43 17.48
C ALA A 165 5.82 -20.31 16.87
N ALA A 166 6.91 -19.74 16.37
CA ALA A 166 8.03 -20.52 15.84
C ALA A 166 8.60 -21.52 16.87
N ARG A 167 8.74 -21.09 18.14
CA ARG A 167 9.19 -21.96 19.23
C ARG A 167 8.19 -23.08 19.56
N LEU A 168 6.90 -22.79 19.58
CA LEU A 168 5.84 -23.78 19.83
C LEU A 168 5.72 -24.80 18.69
N TYR A 169 5.94 -24.37 17.45
CA TYR A 169 6.05 -25.26 16.29
C TYR A 169 7.36 -26.07 16.29
N GLY A 170 8.28 -25.78 17.23
CA GLY A 170 9.55 -26.47 17.37
C GLY A 170 10.57 -26.10 16.29
N LEU A 171 10.52 -24.88 15.75
CA LEU A 171 11.54 -24.38 14.83
C LEU A 171 12.89 -24.28 15.55
N LYS A 172 13.90 -24.98 15.04
CA LYS A 172 15.25 -25.02 15.62
C LYS A 172 16.33 -25.17 14.55
N CYS A 173 17.52 -24.66 14.87
CA CYS A 173 18.76 -24.94 14.14
C CYS A 173 19.56 -25.97 14.93
N VAL A 174 19.96 -27.07 14.29
CA VAL A 174 20.75 -28.16 14.88
C VAL A 174 21.95 -28.42 13.98
N LYS A 175 23.14 -28.63 14.56
CA LYS A 175 24.30 -29.03 13.76
C LYS A 175 24.21 -30.51 13.40
N ASN A 176 24.30 -30.82 12.12
CA ASN A 176 24.33 -32.19 11.63
C ASN A 176 25.72 -32.82 11.87
N LYS A 177 25.86 -34.13 11.63
CA LYS A 177 27.12 -34.90 11.78
C LYS A 177 28.30 -34.29 11.01
N ASN A 178 28.01 -33.59 9.92
CA ASN A 178 29.01 -32.92 9.08
C ASN A 178 29.33 -31.48 9.55
N GLY A 179 28.84 -31.06 10.72
CA GLY A 179 29.03 -29.72 11.28
C GLY A 179 28.19 -28.61 10.62
N LYS A 180 27.41 -28.93 9.58
CA LYS A 180 26.51 -27.99 8.89
C LYS A 180 25.21 -27.77 9.68
N ASP A 181 24.69 -26.55 9.62
CA ASP A 181 23.42 -26.18 10.23
C ASP A 181 22.24 -26.83 9.49
N GLU A 182 21.39 -27.55 10.22
CA GLU A 182 20.20 -28.22 9.76
C GLU A 182 18.98 -27.63 10.49
N TYR A 183 18.01 -27.14 9.73
CA TYR A 183 16.81 -26.50 10.27
C TYR A 183 15.66 -27.50 10.36
N LYS A 184 14.92 -27.52 11.47
CA LYS A 184 13.80 -28.46 11.70
C LYS A 184 12.60 -27.74 12.29
N ILE A 185 11.40 -28.19 11.93
CA ILE A 185 10.13 -27.83 12.60
C ILE A 185 9.66 -29.08 13.36
N GLY A 186 9.74 -29.03 14.68
CA GLY A 186 9.49 -30.21 15.54
C GLY A 186 10.54 -31.28 15.32
N SER A 187 10.12 -32.43 14.78
CA SER A 187 11.00 -33.55 14.38
C SER A 187 11.30 -33.58 12.88
N ILE A 188 10.64 -32.74 12.08
CA ILE A 188 10.68 -32.81 10.62
C ILE A 188 11.73 -31.84 10.10
N PRO A 189 12.71 -32.29 9.29
CA PRO A 189 13.69 -31.40 8.68
C PRO A 189 13.02 -30.45 7.68
N ILE A 190 13.43 -29.19 7.70
CA ILE A 190 13.10 -28.24 6.63
C ILE A 190 13.99 -28.61 5.45
N ILE A 191 13.35 -29.06 4.37
CA ILE A 191 14.06 -29.47 3.17
C ILE A 191 14.68 -28.24 2.51
N GLU A 192 15.96 -28.37 2.21
CA GLU A 192 16.66 -27.45 1.33
C GLU A 192 16.17 -27.69 -0.08
N LEU A 193 15.58 -26.67 -0.73
CA LEU A 193 14.89 -26.87 -2.00
C LEU A 193 15.80 -27.33 -3.14
N ARG A 194 17.12 -27.16 -2.99
CA ARG A 194 18.12 -27.71 -3.90
C ARG A 194 18.17 -29.24 -3.88
N ARG A 195 17.79 -29.86 -2.76
CA ARG A 195 17.95 -31.30 -2.48
C ARG A 195 16.60 -31.94 -2.10
N LEU A 196 15.73 -32.07 -3.09
CA LEU A 196 14.38 -32.63 -2.93
C LEU A 196 14.41 -34.16 -2.98
N ASN A 197 14.76 -34.82 -1.86
CA ASN A 197 14.96 -36.28 -1.86
C ASN A 197 13.91 -37.10 -1.05
N THR A 198 13.37 -36.62 0.08
CA THR A 198 12.40 -37.39 0.91
C THR A 198 11.48 -36.50 1.77
N GLN A 199 10.24 -36.95 2.05
CA GLN A 199 9.24 -36.32 2.95
C GLN A 199 8.79 -34.88 2.62
N ILE A 200 8.81 -34.54 1.33
CA ILE A 200 8.61 -33.18 0.83
C ILE A 200 7.24 -32.58 1.17
N SER A 201 6.16 -33.33 0.95
CA SER A 201 4.80 -32.85 1.19
C SER A 201 4.54 -32.47 2.65
N THR A 202 5.07 -33.27 3.59
CA THR A 202 4.93 -33.02 5.02
C THR A 202 5.72 -31.79 5.45
N SER A 203 7.00 -31.68 5.05
CA SER A 203 7.81 -30.51 5.39
C SER A 203 7.22 -29.21 4.83
N LEU A 204 6.76 -29.22 3.57
CA LEU A 204 6.15 -28.06 2.94
C LEU A 204 4.85 -27.63 3.65
N SER A 205 4.04 -28.60 4.09
CA SER A 205 2.82 -28.32 4.86
C SER A 205 3.12 -27.60 6.19
N HIS A 206 4.15 -28.04 6.92
CA HIS A 206 4.57 -27.37 8.16
C HIS A 206 5.13 -25.97 7.92
N ILE A 207 5.95 -25.80 6.87
CA ILE A 207 6.50 -24.50 6.46
C ILE A 207 5.38 -23.53 6.14
N VAL A 208 4.44 -23.94 5.29
CA VAL A 208 3.27 -23.15 4.88
C VAL A 208 2.46 -22.70 6.09
N HIS A 209 2.18 -23.62 7.02
CA HIS A 209 1.37 -23.28 8.18
C HIS A 209 2.05 -22.26 9.10
N LEU A 210 3.35 -22.46 9.40
CA LEU A 210 4.11 -21.51 10.20
C LEU A 210 4.27 -20.16 9.50
N LEU A 211 4.50 -20.16 8.19
CA LEU A 211 4.60 -18.95 7.38
C LEU A 211 3.30 -18.14 7.40
N MET A 212 2.16 -18.80 7.17
CA MET A 212 0.85 -18.15 7.17
C MET A 212 0.49 -17.60 8.55
N LEU A 213 0.78 -18.35 9.61
CA LEU A 213 0.59 -17.88 10.99
C LEU A 213 1.46 -16.66 11.31
N SER A 214 2.71 -16.66 10.86
CA SER A 214 3.63 -15.54 11.04
C SER A 214 3.17 -14.31 10.24
N ALA A 215 2.79 -14.48 8.98
CA ALA A 215 2.24 -13.41 8.15
C ALA A 215 0.95 -12.83 8.77
N HIS A 216 0.09 -13.68 9.33
CA HIS A 216 -1.12 -13.27 10.05
C HIS A 216 -0.79 -12.39 11.27
N TYR A 217 0.14 -12.83 12.15
CA TYR A 217 0.54 -12.02 13.30
C TYR A 217 1.21 -10.71 12.90
N LEU A 218 2.02 -10.71 11.85
CA LEU A 218 2.61 -9.49 11.30
C LEU A 218 1.56 -8.59 10.64
N GLY A 219 0.37 -9.13 10.32
CA GLY A 219 -0.67 -8.43 9.57
C GLY A 219 -0.23 -8.12 8.15
N ILE A 220 0.46 -9.06 7.52
CA ILE A 220 1.06 -8.96 6.20
C ILE A 220 0.38 -9.92 5.24
N ARG A 221 0.23 -9.45 4.00
CA ARG A 221 -0.35 -10.18 2.89
C ARG A 221 0.81 -10.60 2.00
N LEU A 222 1.01 -11.90 1.85
CA LEU A 222 2.09 -12.45 1.01
C LEU A 222 1.77 -12.21 -0.48
N PRO A 223 2.78 -12.01 -1.36
CA PRO A 223 2.56 -11.77 -2.79
C PRO A 223 1.81 -12.90 -3.50
N ALA A 224 2.22 -14.15 -3.26
CA ALA A 224 1.55 -15.34 -3.77
C ALA A 224 0.58 -15.84 -2.70
N GLU A 225 -0.71 -15.93 -3.04
CA GLU A 225 -1.76 -16.36 -2.11
C GLU A 225 -1.64 -17.86 -1.83
N ILE A 226 -1.60 -18.22 -0.55
CA ILE A 226 -1.52 -19.61 -0.10
C ILE A 226 -2.88 -20.05 0.44
N THR A 227 -3.38 -21.15 -0.09
CA THR A 227 -4.57 -21.83 0.43
C THR A 227 -4.12 -22.91 1.42
N LEU A 228 -4.53 -22.74 2.68
CA LEU A 228 -4.29 -23.75 3.72
C LEU A 228 -5.24 -24.96 3.55
N PRO A 229 -4.86 -26.13 4.10
CA PRO A 229 -5.73 -27.28 4.17
C PRO A 229 -7.10 -26.95 4.79
N HIS A 230 -8.18 -27.31 4.11
CA HIS A 230 -9.56 -27.19 4.58
C HIS A 230 -10.40 -28.36 4.03
N ARG A 231 -11.70 -28.39 4.33
CA ARG A 231 -12.59 -29.52 4.03
C ARG A 231 -12.55 -29.96 2.56
N ASP A 232 -12.46 -29.02 1.64
CA ASP A 232 -12.53 -29.29 0.20
C ASP A 232 -11.14 -29.46 -0.45
N TYR A 233 -10.07 -29.05 0.24
CA TYR A 233 -8.68 -29.24 -0.18
C TYR A 233 -7.81 -29.67 1.01
N PRO A 234 -7.47 -30.96 1.14
CA PRO A 234 -6.74 -31.49 2.29
C PRO A 234 -5.25 -31.12 2.31
N LEU A 235 -4.72 -30.57 1.21
CA LEU A 235 -3.30 -30.26 1.03
C LEU A 235 -3.11 -28.80 0.60
N PRO A 236 -1.98 -28.17 0.98
CA PRO A 236 -1.74 -26.77 0.68
C PRO A 236 -1.47 -26.53 -0.82
N THR A 237 -1.95 -25.40 -1.31
CA THR A 237 -1.68 -24.92 -2.68
C THR A 237 -1.31 -23.45 -2.68
N ILE A 238 -0.64 -22.98 -3.73
CA ILE A 238 -0.24 -21.58 -3.88
C ILE A 238 -0.62 -21.03 -5.24
N LEU A 239 -1.16 -19.82 -5.28
CA LEU A 239 -1.54 -19.14 -6.52
C LEU A 239 -0.38 -18.30 -7.06
N PRO A 240 -0.17 -18.27 -8.38
CA PRO A 240 0.79 -17.35 -8.99
C PRO A 240 0.46 -15.88 -8.66
N LEU A 241 1.47 -15.01 -8.68
CA LEU A 241 1.35 -13.59 -8.30
C LEU A 241 0.27 -12.86 -9.11
N GLN A 242 0.11 -13.22 -10.39
CA GLN A 242 -0.84 -12.58 -11.29
C GLN A 242 -2.30 -12.83 -10.91
N TYR A 243 -2.58 -13.94 -10.23
CA TYR A 243 -3.93 -14.41 -9.89
C TYR A 243 -4.23 -14.32 -8.39
N SER A 244 -3.19 -14.15 -7.58
CA SER A 244 -3.31 -13.97 -6.13
C SER A 244 -4.26 -12.82 -5.81
N TYR A 245 -5.27 -13.10 -4.98
CA TYR A 245 -6.26 -12.15 -4.47
C TYR A 245 -7.16 -11.47 -5.50
N LYS A 246 -7.24 -12.02 -6.71
CA LYS A 246 -8.21 -11.63 -7.74
C LYS A 246 -9.31 -12.68 -7.78
N SER A 247 -10.28 -12.57 -6.88
CA SER A 247 -11.34 -13.58 -6.74
C SER A 247 -12.48 -13.40 -7.74
N SER A 248 -12.74 -14.44 -8.53
CA SER A 248 -14.04 -15.13 -8.57
C SER A 248 -13.96 -16.29 -9.58
N ASN A 249 -14.26 -17.51 -9.12
CA ASN A 249 -14.40 -18.74 -9.93
C ASN A 249 -13.09 -19.44 -10.35
N LEU A 250 -12.35 -19.98 -9.38
CA LEU A 250 -11.54 -21.17 -9.68
C LEU A 250 -12.53 -22.33 -9.94
N PRO A 251 -12.48 -23.00 -11.11
CA PRO A 251 -13.30 -24.17 -11.34
C PRO A 251 -12.93 -25.25 -10.32
N HIS A 252 -13.92 -25.62 -9.50
CA HIS A 252 -13.81 -26.67 -8.52
C HIS A 252 -13.58 -27.98 -9.28
N GLN A 253 -12.38 -28.54 -9.21
CA GLN A 253 -12.15 -29.91 -9.69
C GLN A 253 -12.70 -30.88 -8.64
N SER A 254 -14.02 -30.90 -8.47
CA SER A 254 -14.69 -32.04 -7.86
C SER A 254 -14.79 -33.13 -8.92
N ASN A 255 -14.21 -34.29 -8.65
CA ASN A 255 -14.60 -35.54 -9.30
C ASN A 255 -16.08 -35.78 -8.95
N SER A 256 -16.99 -35.32 -9.79
CA SER A 256 -18.41 -35.64 -9.70
C SER A 256 -19.01 -35.71 -11.09
N HIS A 257 -19.49 -36.90 -11.41
CA HIS A 257 -20.19 -37.27 -12.63
C HIS A 257 -21.32 -36.27 -12.99
N SER A 258 -21.32 -35.87 -14.28
CA SER A 258 -22.47 -35.57 -15.14
C SER A 258 -23.59 -34.63 -14.66
N THR A 259 -23.75 -33.48 -15.33
CA THR A 259 -25.04 -33.13 -15.98
C THR A 259 -24.82 -32.15 -17.13
N PHE A 260 -25.44 -32.45 -18.27
CA PHE A 260 -25.39 -31.68 -19.51
C PHE A 260 -25.98 -30.26 -19.38
N SER A 261 -25.33 -29.28 -20.00
CA SER A 261 -25.97 -28.04 -20.47
C SER A 261 -25.26 -27.58 -21.75
N PRO A 262 -25.96 -27.40 -22.88
CA PRO A 262 -25.33 -26.96 -24.12
C PRO A 262 -25.31 -25.42 -24.19
N GLY A 263 -24.12 -24.84 -24.19
CA GLY A 263 -23.90 -23.40 -24.26
C GLY A 263 -22.52 -23.09 -24.85
N VAL A 264 -22.51 -23.02 -26.17
CA VAL A 264 -21.40 -22.78 -27.11
C VAL A 264 -20.38 -21.71 -26.68
N SER A 265 -19.11 -22.17 -26.58
CA SER A 265 -17.88 -21.59 -27.15
C SER A 265 -17.36 -20.21 -26.69
N LEU A 266 -16.23 -20.24 -25.94
CA LEU A 266 -15.00 -19.43 -26.07
C LEU A 266 -14.14 -19.50 -24.78
N GLN A 267 -13.88 -20.70 -24.24
CA GLN A 267 -13.16 -20.83 -22.96
C GLN A 267 -12.26 -22.08 -22.95
N LEU A 268 -11.37 -22.21 -23.92
CA LEU A 268 -10.35 -23.29 -23.91
C LEU A 268 -8.94 -22.79 -23.51
N ASP A 269 -8.70 -21.47 -23.48
CA ASP A 269 -7.35 -20.91 -23.21
C ASP A 269 -7.18 -20.18 -21.86
N GLN A 270 -8.26 -19.90 -21.12
CA GLN A 270 -8.17 -19.18 -19.82
C GLN A 270 -8.10 -20.11 -18.60
N SER A 271 -8.37 -21.40 -18.76
CA SER A 271 -8.43 -22.36 -17.64
C SER A 271 -7.07 -22.75 -17.07
N ASP A 272 -5.99 -22.68 -17.85
CA ASP A 272 -4.67 -23.14 -17.39
C ASP A 272 -3.91 -22.11 -16.55
N GLN A 273 -4.22 -20.82 -16.69
CA GLN A 273 -3.42 -19.77 -16.07
C GLN A 273 -3.81 -19.49 -14.61
N SER A 274 -5.09 -19.71 -14.24
CA SER A 274 -5.57 -19.51 -12.86
C SER A 274 -5.31 -20.70 -11.92
N ARG A 275 -4.74 -21.81 -12.43
CA ARG A 275 -4.62 -23.07 -11.70
C ARG A 275 -3.72 -22.92 -10.44
N PRO A 276 -4.20 -23.30 -9.24
CA PRO A 276 -3.36 -23.38 -8.04
C PRO A 276 -2.20 -24.36 -8.25
N ARG A 277 -1.00 -23.99 -7.79
CA ARG A 277 0.19 -24.85 -7.82
C ARG A 277 0.20 -25.75 -6.57
N PRO A 278 0.35 -27.08 -6.72
CA PRO A 278 0.41 -27.97 -5.58
C PRO A 278 1.71 -27.76 -4.79
N LEU A 279 1.62 -27.76 -3.46
CA LEU A 279 2.79 -27.81 -2.57
C LEU A 279 2.98 -29.21 -1.98
N PHE A 280 2.59 -30.23 -2.73
CA PHE A 280 2.69 -31.63 -2.37
C PHE A 280 2.99 -32.46 -3.61
N ILE A 281 3.58 -33.63 -3.39
CA ILE A 281 3.80 -34.68 -4.38
C ILE A 281 3.39 -36.03 -3.80
N ASN A 282 2.88 -36.90 -4.67
CA ASN A 282 2.46 -38.26 -4.30
C ASN A 282 3.54 -39.31 -4.60
N LYS A 283 4.47 -38.99 -5.51
CA LYS A 283 5.57 -39.85 -5.92
C LYS A 283 6.90 -39.09 -5.77
N PRO A 284 8.04 -39.80 -5.69
CA PRO A 284 9.37 -39.18 -5.76
C PRO A 284 9.52 -38.27 -6.98
N LEU A 285 10.20 -37.15 -6.82
CA LEU A 285 10.35 -36.12 -7.85
C LEU A 285 10.89 -36.65 -9.20
N PRO A 286 11.91 -37.55 -9.23
CA PRO A 286 12.43 -38.09 -10.49
C PRO A 286 11.39 -38.92 -11.27
N ILE A 287 10.48 -39.60 -10.56
CA ILE A 287 9.43 -40.42 -11.19
C ILE A 287 8.38 -39.51 -11.83
N ILE A 288 7.97 -38.46 -11.13
CA ILE A 288 7.00 -37.48 -11.66
C ILE A 288 7.59 -36.77 -12.89
N ALA A 289 8.88 -36.43 -12.88
CA ALA A 289 9.53 -35.80 -14.02
C ALA A 289 9.44 -36.64 -15.31
N CYS A 290 9.46 -37.98 -15.20
CA CYS A 290 9.31 -38.89 -16.33
C CYS A 290 7.84 -39.19 -16.69
N GLU A 291 6.97 -39.36 -15.70
CA GLU A 291 5.57 -39.77 -15.91
C GLU A 291 4.65 -38.59 -16.31
N ASP A 292 4.77 -37.46 -15.61
CA ASP A 292 3.97 -36.25 -15.84
C ASP A 292 4.86 -34.99 -15.71
N PRO A 293 5.49 -34.54 -16.80
CA PRO A 293 6.34 -33.36 -16.78
C PRO A 293 5.57 -32.07 -16.44
N THR A 294 4.25 -32.06 -16.61
CA THR A 294 3.41 -30.89 -16.31
C THR A 294 3.15 -30.80 -14.81
N GLU A 295 2.80 -31.91 -14.15
CA GLU A 295 2.69 -31.96 -12.68
C GLU A 295 4.03 -31.58 -12.02
N HIS A 296 5.14 -32.10 -12.55
CA HIS A 296 6.49 -31.75 -12.10
C HIS A 296 6.77 -30.24 -12.22
N ALA A 297 6.46 -29.62 -13.37
CA ALA A 297 6.67 -28.20 -13.59
C ALA A 297 5.81 -27.32 -12.67
N LEU A 298 4.53 -27.66 -12.49
CA LEU A 298 3.61 -26.94 -11.60
C LEU A 298 4.07 -27.02 -10.14
N PHE A 299 4.58 -28.17 -9.71
CA PHE A 299 5.14 -28.35 -8.37
C PHE A 299 6.39 -27.49 -8.14
N LEU A 300 7.36 -27.50 -9.06
CA LEU A 300 8.56 -26.65 -8.97
C LEU A 300 8.21 -25.16 -8.96
N GLU A 301 7.22 -24.74 -9.75
CA GLU A 301 6.70 -23.37 -9.71
C GLU A 301 6.10 -23.05 -8.33
N GLY A 302 5.31 -23.96 -7.77
CA GLY A 302 4.73 -23.80 -6.43
C GLY A 302 5.81 -23.64 -5.34
N VAL A 303 6.81 -24.50 -5.34
CA VAL A 303 7.93 -24.44 -4.39
C VAL A 303 8.76 -23.15 -4.55
N SER A 304 8.94 -22.68 -5.78
CA SER A 304 9.62 -21.41 -6.07
C SER A 304 8.83 -20.21 -5.58
N LEU A 305 7.49 -20.23 -5.73
CA LEU A 305 6.60 -19.21 -5.17
C LEU A 305 6.63 -19.20 -3.64
N LEU A 306 6.76 -20.36 -3.00
CA LEU A 306 6.92 -20.46 -1.54
C LEU A 306 8.23 -19.81 -1.09
N ALA A 307 9.35 -20.12 -1.74
CA ALA A 307 10.65 -19.51 -1.47
C ALA A 307 10.61 -17.98 -1.65
N TYR A 308 9.94 -17.52 -2.72
CA TYR A 308 9.71 -16.11 -3.00
C TYR A 308 8.91 -15.42 -1.88
N ASN A 309 7.80 -16.02 -1.43
CA ASN A 309 6.99 -15.48 -0.34
C ASN A 309 7.78 -15.33 0.96
N ILE A 310 8.61 -16.32 1.30
CA ILE A 310 9.43 -16.30 2.52
C ILE A 310 10.48 -15.20 2.41
N SER A 311 11.15 -15.10 1.27
CA SER A 311 12.17 -14.08 1.05
C SER A 311 11.58 -12.67 1.04
N TRP A 312 10.42 -12.50 0.41
CA TRP A 312 9.65 -11.26 0.42
C TRP A 312 9.22 -10.88 1.84
N LEU A 313 8.78 -11.84 2.64
CA LEU A 313 8.40 -11.59 4.04
C LEU A 313 9.63 -11.13 4.83
N CYS A 314 10.77 -11.78 4.69
CA CYS A 314 12.02 -11.37 5.33
C CYS A 314 12.44 -9.94 4.94
N GLU A 315 12.42 -9.61 3.65
CA GLU A 315 12.75 -8.26 3.16
C GLU A 315 11.78 -7.21 3.70
N SER A 316 10.48 -7.52 3.75
CA SER A 316 9.47 -6.64 4.35
C SER A 316 9.73 -6.32 5.82
N GLN A 317 10.43 -7.21 6.52
CA GLN A 317 10.78 -7.09 7.94
C GLN A 317 12.21 -6.59 8.17
N GLY A 318 12.89 -6.13 7.11
CA GLY A 318 14.22 -5.52 7.17
C GLY A 318 15.37 -6.51 7.11
N MET A 319 15.14 -7.77 6.74
CA MET A 319 16.20 -8.73 6.46
C MET A 319 16.43 -8.83 4.96
N VAL A 320 17.60 -8.38 4.49
CA VAL A 320 17.99 -8.51 3.09
C VAL A 320 18.43 -9.96 2.83
N ILE A 321 17.90 -10.58 1.79
CA ILE A 321 18.22 -11.94 1.36
C ILE A 321 18.73 -11.90 -0.08
N GLY A 322 19.84 -12.59 -0.35
CA GLY A 322 20.36 -12.70 -1.71
C GLY A 322 20.87 -11.38 -2.27
N GLU A 323 22.01 -10.91 -1.74
CA GLU A 323 22.78 -9.85 -2.42
C GLU A 323 23.14 -10.28 -3.86
N ASP A 324 23.44 -9.32 -4.73
CA ASP A 324 23.52 -9.41 -6.21
C ASP A 324 24.33 -10.60 -6.79
N SER A 325 25.08 -11.34 -5.99
CA SER A 325 25.93 -12.47 -6.40
C SER A 325 25.42 -13.86 -5.99
N ASN A 326 24.45 -13.98 -5.05
CA ASN A 326 24.05 -15.30 -4.53
C ASN A 326 22.52 -15.46 -4.40
N MET A 327 21.82 -15.50 -5.54
CA MET A 327 20.37 -15.74 -5.61
C MET A 327 19.95 -17.08 -5.00
N MET A 328 20.89 -18.01 -4.77
CA MET A 328 20.61 -19.31 -4.17
C MET A 328 20.22 -19.24 -2.69
N GLU A 329 20.53 -18.14 -1.99
CA GLU A 329 20.11 -17.94 -0.59
C GLU A 329 18.59 -17.87 -0.42
N ILE A 330 17.86 -17.56 -1.50
CA ILE A 330 16.39 -17.56 -1.52
C ILE A 330 15.84 -18.97 -1.25
N PHE A 331 16.54 -20.01 -1.69
CA PHE A 331 16.16 -21.41 -1.50
C PHE A 331 16.52 -21.98 -0.13
N ASP A 332 17.32 -21.25 0.68
CA ASP A 332 17.65 -21.59 2.06
C ASP A 332 16.50 -21.24 3.02
N ILE A 333 15.30 -21.75 2.73
CA ILE A 333 14.05 -21.43 3.42
C ILE A 333 14.17 -21.61 4.95
N GLY A 334 14.81 -22.69 5.40
CA GLY A 334 14.97 -22.98 6.82
C GLY A 334 15.79 -21.91 7.54
N ARG A 335 16.90 -21.49 6.93
CA ARG A 335 17.76 -20.40 7.44
C ARG A 335 17.00 -19.09 7.48
N ASN A 336 16.28 -18.77 6.40
CA ASN A 336 15.54 -17.51 6.27
C ASN A 336 14.41 -17.41 7.30
N MET A 337 13.62 -18.48 7.49
CA MET A 337 12.58 -18.54 8.51
C MET A 337 13.15 -18.50 9.93
N PHE A 338 14.23 -19.24 10.20
CA PHE A 338 14.86 -19.24 11.51
C PHE A 338 15.44 -17.86 11.86
N ALA A 339 16.14 -17.22 10.92
CA ALA A 339 16.65 -15.88 11.10
C ALA A 339 15.52 -14.89 11.40
N LEU A 340 14.43 -14.92 10.61
CA LEU A 340 13.29 -14.03 10.77
C LEU A 340 12.59 -14.20 12.13
N LEU A 341 12.27 -15.44 12.49
CA LEU A 341 11.36 -15.75 13.58
C LEU A 341 12.06 -16.06 14.91
N ILE A 342 13.37 -16.31 14.91
CA ILE A 342 14.12 -16.64 16.13
C ILE A 342 15.38 -15.77 16.23
N GLY A 343 16.13 -15.64 15.13
CA GLY A 343 17.41 -14.92 15.11
C GLY A 343 17.32 -13.41 15.37
N VAL A 344 16.20 -12.78 14.99
CA VAL A 344 15.98 -11.32 15.12
C VAL A 344 15.41 -10.91 16.49
N HIS A 345 15.12 -11.86 17.39
CA HIS A 345 14.55 -11.57 18.71
C HIS A 345 15.63 -11.40 19.78
N PRO A 346 15.89 -10.19 20.30
CA PRO A 346 16.46 -10.07 21.63
C PRO A 346 15.49 -10.71 22.64
N ARG A 347 15.98 -11.63 23.47
CA ARG A 347 15.20 -12.21 24.58
C ARG A 347 14.50 -11.08 25.34
N PRO A 348 13.16 -11.08 25.46
CA PRO A 348 12.50 -10.11 26.29
C PRO A 348 12.84 -10.40 27.76
N TYR A 349 13.58 -9.50 28.38
CA TYR A 349 13.81 -9.46 29.83
C TYR A 349 12.48 -9.03 30.51
N PHE A 350 11.52 -9.95 30.61
CA PHE A 350 10.37 -9.77 31.48
C PHE A 350 10.85 -9.94 32.93
N GLY A 351 11.31 -8.85 33.56
CA GLY A 351 11.71 -8.92 34.98
C GLY A 351 12.53 -7.79 35.60
N ALA A 352 12.74 -6.63 34.97
CA ALA A 352 13.42 -5.52 35.63
C ALA A 352 12.59 -4.23 35.58
N ARG A 353 12.23 -3.72 36.76
CA ARG A 353 11.61 -2.40 36.94
C ARG A 353 12.42 -1.35 36.19
N ALA A 354 11.72 -0.56 35.38
CA ALA A 354 12.25 0.63 34.75
C ALA A 354 12.80 1.61 35.81
N THR A 355 14.12 1.80 35.82
CA THR A 355 14.72 3.05 36.27
C THR A 355 15.12 3.85 35.04
N LEU A 356 14.39 4.92 34.80
CA LEU A 356 14.68 5.93 33.78
C LEU A 356 16.03 6.58 34.09
N ALA A 357 16.99 6.49 33.16
CA ALA A 357 18.21 7.30 33.18
C ALA A 357 18.32 8.07 31.84
N PRO A 358 18.41 9.41 31.85
CA PRO A 358 18.58 10.21 30.63
C PRO A 358 20.00 10.04 30.05
N CYS A 359 20.09 9.87 28.73
CA CYS A 359 21.34 9.92 27.98
C CYS A 359 21.96 11.34 28.02
N THR A 360 23.18 11.44 28.53
CA THR A 360 24.12 12.52 28.18
C THR A 360 25.39 11.91 27.59
N PRO A 361 26.03 12.52 26.57
CA PRO A 361 27.21 11.97 25.94
C PRO A 361 28.47 12.48 26.64
N ALA A 362 29.32 11.57 27.15
CA ALA A 362 30.66 11.91 27.59
C ALA A 362 31.68 10.80 27.24
N ARG A 363 32.69 11.25 26.48
CA ARG A 363 34.01 10.67 26.17
C ARG A 363 34.47 9.43 26.96
N GLY A 364 34.79 8.38 26.19
CA GLY A 364 36.11 7.75 26.12
C GLY A 364 36.57 6.83 27.25
N ARG A 365 36.63 5.51 26.97
CA ARG A 365 37.70 4.62 27.48
C ARG A 365 37.81 3.33 26.66
N ARG A 366 39.06 2.91 26.43
CA ARG A 366 39.52 1.80 25.57
C ARG A 366 39.33 0.41 26.19
N ASN A 367 39.13 -0.56 25.29
CA ASN A 367 39.50 -1.99 25.25
C ASN A 367 39.16 -2.92 26.42
N ILE A 368 38.47 -4.03 26.07
CA ILE A 368 38.89 -5.44 26.24
C ILE A 368 38.01 -6.30 25.32
N GLU A 369 38.64 -7.01 24.37
CA GLU A 369 38.05 -8.13 23.60
C GLU A 369 37.80 -9.35 24.50
N PRO A 370 36.86 -10.22 24.11
CA PRO A 370 37.31 -11.48 23.55
C PRO A 370 36.62 -11.86 22.24
N GLU A 371 37.42 -12.45 21.35
CA GLU A 371 37.07 -12.99 20.04
C GLU A 371 36.06 -14.14 20.08
N THR A 372 35.42 -14.35 18.92
CA THR A 372 34.65 -15.52 18.48
C THR A 372 33.19 -15.63 18.96
N THR A 373 32.34 -14.77 18.39
CA THR A 373 31.04 -15.22 17.87
C THR A 373 30.64 -14.36 16.68
N SER A 374 30.24 -15.04 15.61
CA SER A 374 29.91 -14.53 14.29
C SER A 374 28.96 -13.32 14.31
N ARG A 375 29.29 -12.35 13.47
CA ARG A 375 28.58 -11.11 13.14
C ARG A 375 27.07 -11.31 12.98
N ILE A 376 26.29 -11.16 14.05
CA ILE A 376 24.88 -10.81 13.94
C ILE A 376 24.86 -9.28 13.87
N SER A 377 24.77 -8.76 12.64
CA SER A 377 24.60 -7.34 12.39
C SER A 377 23.45 -6.83 13.25
N SER A 378 23.72 -5.85 14.11
CA SER A 378 22.73 -5.23 14.99
C SER A 378 21.81 -4.33 14.17
N TYR A 379 20.94 -4.91 13.36
CA TYR A 379 19.80 -4.18 12.83
C TYR A 379 18.80 -4.02 13.99
N PRO A 380 18.40 -2.79 14.36
CA PRO A 380 17.33 -2.61 15.32
C PRO A 380 16.10 -3.35 14.79
N THR A 381 15.52 -4.24 15.60
CA THR A 381 14.45 -5.16 15.21
C THR A 381 13.32 -4.44 14.48
N MET A 382 13.35 -4.46 13.13
CA MET A 382 12.33 -3.88 12.26
C MET A 382 11.08 -4.78 12.16
N LEU A 383 11.18 -6.00 12.67
CA LEU A 383 10.11 -6.99 12.69
C LEU A 383 8.86 -6.46 13.39
N GLY A 384 7.72 -6.55 12.70
CA GLY A 384 6.41 -6.11 13.17
C GLY A 384 6.10 -4.63 12.92
N LYS A 385 7.07 -3.83 12.45
CA LYS A 385 6.90 -2.39 12.16
C LYS A 385 5.99 -2.16 10.96
N TYR A 386 6.34 -2.69 9.79
CA TYR A 386 5.51 -2.54 8.59
C TYR A 386 4.47 -3.64 8.51
N SER A 387 3.23 -3.25 8.20
CA SER A 387 2.12 -4.20 8.03
C SER A 387 1.07 -3.67 7.07
N HIS A 388 0.23 -4.54 6.52
CA HIS A 388 -0.97 -4.12 5.78
C HIS A 388 -2.18 -3.87 6.69
N SER A 389 -2.10 -4.26 7.96
CA SER A 389 -3.21 -4.13 8.93
C SER A 389 -3.19 -2.84 9.74
N THR A 390 -2.11 -2.04 9.71
CA THR A 390 -2.01 -0.78 10.48
C THR A 390 -1.88 0.45 9.61
N ALA A 391 -2.55 1.54 10.00
CA ALA A 391 -2.43 2.84 9.33
C ALA A 391 -1.10 3.56 9.61
N HIS A 392 -0.44 3.37 10.77
CA HIS A 392 0.78 4.10 11.13
C HIS A 392 1.95 3.83 10.18
N SER A 393 2.24 2.54 9.95
CA SER A 393 3.30 2.09 9.05
C SER A 393 2.70 1.08 8.07
N PHE A 394 1.70 1.55 7.33
CA PHE A 394 1.06 0.76 6.29
C PHE A 394 2.08 0.46 5.19
N LEU A 395 2.30 -0.81 4.88
CA LEU A 395 3.30 -1.24 3.89
C LEU A 395 2.94 -0.77 2.47
N GLY A 396 1.68 -0.42 2.20
CA GLY A 396 1.25 0.18 0.94
C GLY A 396 1.29 1.72 0.91
N ASN A 397 1.80 2.41 1.95
CA ASN A 397 2.04 3.85 1.89
C ASN A 397 3.28 4.15 1.02
N ALA A 398 3.46 5.41 0.62
CA ALA A 398 4.59 5.84 -0.21
C ALA A 398 5.98 5.40 0.31
N GLU A 399 6.20 5.42 1.63
CA GLU A 399 7.43 4.90 2.25
C GLU A 399 7.59 3.38 2.04
N GLY A 400 6.52 2.62 2.26
CA GLY A 400 6.52 1.17 2.09
C GLY A 400 6.67 0.75 0.62
N THR A 401 5.97 1.42 -0.31
CA THR A 401 6.15 1.21 -1.74
C THR A 401 7.58 1.55 -2.19
N GLY A 402 8.14 2.65 -1.68
CA GLY A 402 9.54 3.02 -1.94
C GLY A 402 10.54 2.02 -1.38
N MET A 403 10.22 1.33 -0.29
CA MET A 403 11.02 0.23 0.26
C MET A 403 10.92 -1.01 -0.63
N ILE A 404 9.71 -1.43 -1.01
CA ILE A 404 9.47 -2.61 -1.86
C ILE A 404 10.20 -2.48 -3.20
N LEU A 405 10.19 -1.29 -3.81
CA LEU A 405 10.86 -1.03 -5.09
C LEU A 405 12.38 -1.14 -5.04
N ARG A 406 12.99 -1.10 -3.84
CA ARG A 406 14.44 -1.26 -3.67
C ARG A 406 14.88 -2.70 -3.55
N TRP A 407 13.94 -3.63 -3.32
CA TRP A 407 14.24 -5.04 -3.16
C TRP A 407 14.67 -5.63 -4.50
N LYS A 408 15.75 -6.42 -4.48
CA LYS A 408 16.33 -7.02 -5.68
C LYS A 408 15.92 -8.49 -5.83
N LEU A 409 14.68 -8.79 -5.47
CA LEU A 409 14.12 -10.13 -5.58
C LEU A 409 13.94 -10.52 -7.06
N PRO A 410 14.54 -11.64 -7.52
CA PRO A 410 14.32 -12.15 -8.87
C PRO A 410 12.84 -12.47 -9.12
N SER A 411 12.42 -12.44 -10.38
CA SER A 411 11.06 -12.86 -10.70
C SER A 411 10.87 -14.36 -10.36
N PRO A 412 9.67 -14.76 -9.90
CA PRO A 412 9.39 -16.16 -9.57
C PRO A 412 9.67 -17.14 -10.72
N THR A 413 9.50 -16.70 -11.96
CA THR A 413 9.85 -17.47 -13.16
C THR A 413 11.35 -17.78 -13.23
N LYS A 414 12.20 -16.77 -13.00
CA LYS A 414 13.66 -16.94 -12.97
C LYS A 414 14.10 -17.86 -11.84
N LEU A 415 13.45 -17.77 -10.68
CA LEU A 415 13.70 -18.69 -9.56
C LEU A 415 13.35 -20.13 -9.95
N CYS A 416 12.18 -20.34 -10.57
CA CYS A 416 11.76 -21.67 -11.03
C CYS A 416 12.74 -22.25 -12.06
N ASP A 417 13.17 -21.46 -13.03
CA ASP A 417 14.11 -21.91 -14.06
C ASP A 417 15.49 -22.26 -13.47
N ASN A 418 15.99 -21.46 -12.52
CA ASN A 418 17.23 -21.74 -11.80
C ASN A 418 17.13 -23.01 -10.95
N LEU A 419 16.02 -23.19 -10.24
CA LEU A 419 15.77 -24.40 -9.45
C LEU A 419 15.74 -25.63 -10.36
N ARG A 420 15.06 -25.54 -11.51
CA ARG A 420 15.03 -26.61 -12.50
C ARG A 420 16.42 -26.92 -13.03
N SER A 421 17.23 -25.91 -13.38
CA SER A 421 18.59 -26.14 -13.87
C SER A 421 19.49 -26.78 -12.84
N GLU A 422 19.35 -26.42 -11.55
CA GLU A 422 20.14 -27.00 -10.46
C GLU A 422 19.75 -28.46 -10.22
N LEU A 423 18.46 -28.77 -10.20
CA LEU A 423 17.99 -30.16 -10.03
C LEU A 423 18.43 -31.04 -11.21
N MET A 424 18.39 -30.51 -12.44
CA MET A 424 18.85 -31.24 -13.62
C MET A 424 20.37 -31.41 -13.64
N SER A 425 21.14 -30.44 -13.14
CA SER A 425 22.59 -30.55 -13.03
C SER A 425 22.99 -31.56 -11.94
N GLU A 426 22.27 -31.62 -10.82
CA GLU A 426 22.45 -32.64 -9.79
C GLU A 426 22.13 -34.04 -10.33
N ILE A 427 21.05 -34.21 -11.10
CA ILE A 427 20.72 -35.49 -11.75
C ILE A 427 21.83 -35.91 -12.71
N ALA A 428 22.27 -35.00 -13.60
CA ALA A 428 23.35 -35.28 -14.53
C ALA A 428 24.66 -35.63 -13.80
N ASN A 429 25.04 -34.87 -12.76
CA ASN A 429 26.25 -35.16 -11.98
C ASN A 429 26.15 -36.51 -11.25
N ALA A 430 24.98 -36.87 -10.72
CA ALA A 430 24.74 -38.16 -10.09
C ALA A 430 24.87 -39.31 -11.10
N GLU A 431 24.44 -39.13 -12.35
CA GLU A 431 24.65 -40.11 -13.42
C GLU A 431 26.14 -40.31 -13.76
N TRP A 432 26.97 -39.29 -13.61
CA TRP A 432 28.42 -39.39 -13.80
C TRP A 432 29.18 -39.96 -12.59
N GLU A 433 28.66 -39.82 -11.37
CA GLU A 433 29.24 -40.40 -10.15
C GLU A 433 28.92 -41.89 -9.97
N VAL A 434 27.88 -42.41 -10.66
CA VAL A 434 27.56 -43.84 -10.72
C VAL A 434 28.26 -44.49 -11.92
N LEU A 435 29.59 -44.54 -11.90
CA LEU A 435 30.32 -45.53 -12.70
C LEU A 435 30.15 -46.89 -12.02
N ASN A 436 29.46 -47.82 -12.68
CA ASN A 436 29.38 -49.21 -12.21
C ASN A 436 30.80 -49.76 -12.01
N ALA A 437 31.12 -50.22 -10.80
CA ALA A 437 32.41 -50.85 -10.52
C ALA A 437 32.64 -52.12 -11.39
N ASP A 438 31.56 -52.76 -11.84
CA ASP A 438 31.56 -53.87 -12.80
C ASP A 438 31.85 -53.45 -14.25
N ALA A 439 31.92 -52.16 -14.58
CA ALA A 439 32.28 -51.72 -15.93
C ALA A 439 33.81 -51.78 -16.20
N TRP A 440 34.61 -52.05 -15.16
CA TRP A 440 36.07 -52.18 -15.22
C TRP A 440 36.57 -53.51 -14.65
N THR A 441 35.69 -54.46 -14.32
CA THR A 441 36.11 -55.84 -14.11
C THR A 441 36.53 -56.39 -15.47
N ILE A 442 37.84 -56.47 -15.69
CA ILE A 442 38.43 -57.22 -16.78
C ILE A 442 37.90 -58.65 -16.61
N ASP A 443 37.05 -59.11 -17.52
CA ASP A 443 36.74 -60.52 -17.64
C ASP A 443 38.07 -61.22 -17.97
N ASP A 444 38.69 -61.88 -16.99
CA ASP A 444 39.94 -62.64 -17.12
C ASP A 444 39.78 -63.93 -17.98
N ASP A 445 38.71 -64.03 -18.79
CA ASP A 445 38.33 -65.22 -19.55
C ASP A 445 38.33 -64.99 -21.08
N GLU A 446 39.25 -64.18 -21.60
CA GLU A 446 39.62 -64.18 -23.03
C GLU A 446 41.14 -64.34 -23.19
N PRO A 447 41.64 -65.35 -23.94
CA PRO A 447 43.05 -65.65 -24.05
C PRO A 447 43.74 -64.63 -24.95
N MET A 448 44.21 -63.54 -24.35
CA MET A 448 44.97 -62.52 -25.07
C MET A 448 46.35 -63.08 -25.46
N GLY A 449 46.54 -63.25 -26.76
CA GLY A 449 47.79 -63.74 -27.35
C GLY A 449 48.99 -62.89 -26.97
N HIS A 450 50.09 -63.61 -26.70
CA HIS A 450 51.49 -63.19 -26.70
C HIS A 450 51.79 -61.76 -27.19
N ASP A 451 52.14 -60.86 -26.27
CA ASP A 451 53.47 -60.24 -26.22
C ASP A 451 53.60 -59.40 -24.93
N GLY A 452 54.48 -59.82 -24.02
CA GLY A 452 54.63 -59.23 -22.69
C GLY A 452 56.03 -59.44 -22.17
N VAL A 453 56.88 -58.44 -22.37
CA VAL A 453 58.30 -58.40 -21.98
C VAL A 453 58.45 -58.53 -20.46
N MET A 454 59.08 -59.61 -20.00
CA MET A 454 59.45 -59.81 -18.60
C MET A 454 60.60 -58.88 -18.19
N ILE A 455 60.33 -57.95 -17.26
CA ILE A 455 61.38 -57.30 -16.45
C ILE A 455 61.38 -57.94 -15.07
N ARG A 456 62.45 -58.69 -14.83
CA ARG A 456 62.86 -59.34 -13.59
C ARG A 456 63.18 -58.29 -12.52
N ALA A 457 62.53 -58.36 -11.36
CA ALA A 457 63.04 -57.79 -10.12
C ALA A 457 62.83 -58.76 -8.96
N LYS A 458 63.82 -58.75 -8.07
CA LYS A 458 64.30 -59.81 -7.19
C LYS A 458 63.70 -59.65 -5.78
N GLU A 459 63.33 -60.77 -5.16
CA GLU A 459 62.90 -60.89 -3.75
C GLU A 459 64.02 -60.58 -2.74
N GLU A 460 63.60 -60.03 -1.58
CA GLU A 460 64.04 -60.27 -0.18
C GLU A 460 63.43 -59.15 0.69
N SER A 461 63.00 -59.24 1.96
CA SER A 461 62.68 -60.30 2.92
C SER A 461 62.08 -59.60 4.17
N GLU A 462 61.08 -60.22 4.81
CA GLU A 462 60.68 -60.16 6.24
C GLU A 462 60.40 -58.83 7.01
N ARG A 463 59.18 -58.69 7.58
CA ARG A 463 58.85 -58.80 9.03
C ARG A 463 57.45 -58.25 9.40
N GLY A 464 56.66 -59.07 10.13
CA GLY A 464 55.82 -58.62 11.25
C GLY A 464 54.32 -58.35 11.00
N PRO A 465 53.38 -58.92 11.79
CA PRO A 465 51.94 -58.90 11.49
C PRO A 465 51.22 -57.73 12.18
N SER A 466 50.36 -57.00 11.45
CA SER A 466 49.36 -56.11 12.05
C SER A 466 47.96 -56.49 11.56
N LEU A 467 47.08 -56.68 12.52
CA LEU A 467 45.71 -57.18 12.39
C LEU A 467 44.89 -56.35 11.41
N GLY A 468 44.40 -57.05 10.39
CA GLY A 468 43.57 -56.51 9.33
C GLY A 468 42.17 -56.12 9.79
N MET A 469 41.86 -54.88 9.48
CA MET A 469 40.56 -54.28 9.25
C MET A 469 39.63 -55.25 8.48
N GLN A 470 38.60 -55.79 9.13
CA GLN A 470 37.53 -56.52 8.47
C GLN A 470 36.33 -55.59 8.27
N SER A 471 36.15 -55.16 7.02
CA SER A 471 34.92 -54.57 6.51
C SER A 471 33.95 -55.71 6.16
N PHE A 472 32.82 -55.78 6.86
CA PHE A 472 31.67 -56.59 6.46
C PHE A 472 30.52 -55.64 6.13
N LEU A 473 30.33 -55.32 4.86
CA LEU A 473 29.05 -54.86 4.33
C LEU A 473 28.45 -56.01 3.52
N SER A 474 27.65 -56.82 4.21
CA SER A 474 26.75 -57.82 3.61
C SER A 474 25.37 -57.18 3.47
N ILE A 475 24.97 -56.89 2.23
CA ILE A 475 23.59 -56.51 1.90
C ILE A 475 22.78 -57.80 1.81
N LYS A 476 21.96 -58.06 2.84
CA LYS A 476 20.88 -59.05 2.78
C LYS A 476 19.60 -58.35 2.36
N THR A 477 19.10 -58.69 1.18
CA THR A 477 17.71 -58.53 0.79
C THR A 477 16.85 -59.49 1.61
N VAL A 478 15.93 -58.94 2.41
CA VAL A 478 14.83 -59.67 3.06
C VAL A 478 13.54 -59.03 2.56
N MET A 479 12.81 -59.78 1.73
CA MET A 479 11.39 -59.55 1.46
C MET A 479 10.56 -60.45 2.37
N ASP A 480 9.43 -59.87 2.79
CA ASP A 480 8.16 -60.42 3.21
C ASP A 480 7.99 -61.09 4.59
N ALA A 481 7.29 -60.34 5.46
CA ALA A 481 6.41 -60.86 6.48
C ALA A 481 5.30 -59.82 6.79
N ALA A 482 4.08 -60.04 6.29
CA ALA A 482 2.85 -59.51 6.87
C ALA A 482 1.63 -60.36 6.45
N GLU A 483 1.25 -61.24 7.39
CA GLU A 483 -0.11 -61.57 7.83
C GLU A 483 -1.27 -61.70 6.82
N THR A 484 -1.64 -62.97 6.68
CA THR A 484 -2.96 -63.58 6.47
C THR A 484 -4.20 -62.87 7.04
N PHE A 485 -5.28 -62.78 6.25
CA PHE A 485 -6.64 -63.21 6.63
C PHE A 485 -7.51 -63.56 5.38
N ARG A 486 -7.95 -64.82 5.35
CA ARG A 486 -9.13 -65.50 4.73
C ARG A 486 -9.87 -64.88 3.53
N ALA A 487 -10.05 -65.67 2.47
CA ALA A 487 -11.28 -66.44 2.19
C ALA A 487 -11.11 -67.41 1.00
N GLU A 488 -11.86 -68.51 1.06
CA GLU A 488 -11.81 -69.74 0.27
C GLU A 488 -12.25 -69.61 -1.20
N ARG A 489 -11.65 -70.42 -2.09
CA ARG A 489 -12.34 -71.55 -2.75
C ARG A 489 -11.41 -72.37 -3.65
N GLU A 490 -11.53 -73.67 -3.47
CA GLU A 490 -10.96 -74.74 -4.29
C GLU A 490 -11.46 -74.70 -5.74
N SER A 491 -10.59 -75.05 -6.70
CA SER A 491 -10.70 -76.34 -7.38
C SER A 491 -9.51 -76.58 -8.31
N ARG A 492 -8.96 -77.79 -8.20
CA ARG A 492 -7.89 -78.35 -9.01
C ARG A 492 -8.44 -78.76 -10.38
N ILE A 493 -7.72 -78.46 -11.47
CA ILE A 493 -7.68 -79.33 -12.65
C ILE A 493 -6.23 -79.37 -13.16
N VAL A 494 -5.64 -80.56 -13.06
CA VAL A 494 -4.44 -81.02 -13.76
C VAL A 494 -4.89 -81.52 -15.13
N THR A 495 -4.16 -81.20 -16.22
CA THR A 495 -3.59 -82.17 -17.19
C THR A 495 -3.04 -81.50 -18.46
N SER A 496 -1.74 -81.73 -18.69
CA SER A 496 -1.05 -82.11 -19.94
C SER A 496 -1.29 -81.37 -21.27
N GLY A 497 -0.18 -80.82 -21.80
CA GLY A 497 0.36 -81.20 -23.11
C GLY A 497 -0.24 -80.55 -24.36
N TRP A 498 0.61 -79.90 -25.17
CA TRP A 498 1.01 -80.37 -26.50
C TRP A 498 1.57 -79.18 -27.32
N THR A 499 2.82 -79.35 -27.73
CA THR A 499 3.54 -78.59 -28.74
C THR A 499 2.75 -78.48 -30.05
N LYS A 500 2.70 -77.30 -30.69
CA LYS A 500 2.88 -77.19 -32.15
C LYS A 500 3.15 -75.77 -32.63
N LEU A 501 4.01 -75.76 -33.65
CA LEU A 501 4.71 -74.68 -34.32
C LEU A 501 3.81 -73.79 -35.22
N LYS A 502 4.39 -72.64 -35.59
CA LYS A 502 3.97 -71.59 -36.54
C LYS A 502 3.28 -72.09 -37.83
N PRO A 503 2.48 -71.20 -38.45
CA PRO A 503 2.91 -70.52 -39.70
C PRO A 503 2.54 -69.02 -39.65
N ARG A 504 3.05 -68.08 -40.44
CA ARG A 504 3.87 -68.08 -41.67
C ARG A 504 4.65 -66.76 -41.68
#